data_AF-A0A8T4KS43-F1
#
_entry.id   AF-A0A8T4KS43-F1
#
_cell.length_a   1.000
_cell.length_b   1.000
_cell.length_c   1.000
_cell.angle_alpha   90.00
_cell.angle_beta   90.00
_cell.angle_gamma   90.00
#
_symmetry.space_group_name_H-M   'P 1'
#
loop_
_entity.id
_entity.type
_entity.pdbx_description
1 polymer ?
#
loop_
_entity_poly.entity_id
_entity_poly.type
_entity_poly.pdbx_seq_one_letter_code
_entity_poly.pdbx_strand_id
1 'polypeptide(L)' 'MGAPKYDNIRRRVQADQRDKNRRLNPKEAPNYAKLTTEEFICKHCNFKARYKFVRCPNCEKSQE' A
#
# COMPACT_ATOMS: atom_id res chain seq x y z
N MET A 1 28.85 30.37 -18.37
CA MET A 1 28.65 28.90 -18.37
C MET A 1 27.24 28.61 -18.87
N GLY A 2 27.05 28.40 -20.17
CA GLY A 2 25.73 28.16 -20.77
C GLY A 2 25.35 26.69 -20.65
N ALA A 3 24.14 26.39 -20.15
CA ALA A 3 23.63 25.03 -20.13
C ALA A 3 23.66 24.45 -21.57
N PRO A 4 24.37 23.34 -21.81
CA PRO A 4 24.58 22.84 -23.16
C PRO A 4 23.23 22.43 -23.77
N LYS A 5 22.97 22.85 -25.02
CA LYS A 5 21.70 22.58 -25.76
C LYS A 5 21.29 21.09 -25.75
N TYR A 6 22.26 20.18 -25.56
CA TYR A 6 22.07 18.74 -25.40
C TYR A 6 21.26 18.33 -24.16
N ASP A 7 21.28 19.13 -23.08
CA ASP A 7 20.55 18.82 -21.84
C ASP A 7 19.03 18.87 -22.08
N ASN A 8 18.57 19.84 -22.85
CA ASN A 8 17.14 20.01 -23.17
C ASN A 8 16.62 18.89 -24.08
N ILE A 9 17.43 18.44 -25.04
CA ILE A 9 17.09 17.32 -25.93
C ILE A 9 17.03 16.02 -25.11
N ARG A 10 18.03 15.77 -24.26
CA ARG A 10 18.08 14.59 -23.39
C ARG A 10 16.88 14.52 -22.44
N ARG A 11 16.49 15.65 -21.84
CA ARG A 11 15.30 15.72 -20.97
C ARG A 11 14.01 15.42 -21.73
N ARG A 12 13.85 15.92 -22.97
CA ARG A 12 12.68 15.62 -23.81
C ARG A 12 12.59 14.13 -24.16
N VAL A 13 13.70 13.52 -24.57
CA VAL A 13 13.75 12.09 -24.88
C VAL A 13 13.42 11.24 -23.65
N GLN A 14 13.97 11.59 -22.48
CA GLN A 14 13.64 10.90 -21.22
C GLN A 14 12.17 11.06 -20.81
N ALA A 15 11.54 12.20 -21.11
CA ALA A 15 10.12 12.41 -20.84
C ALA A 15 9.24 11.55 -21.75
N ASP A 16 9.56 11.49 -23.05
CA ASP A 16 8.86 10.65 -24.03
C ASP A 16 8.94 9.15 -23.66
N GLN A 17 10.13 8.69 -23.25
CA GLN A 17 10.32 7.30 -22.85
C GLN A 17 9.57 6.93 -21.56
N ARG A 18 9.48 7.87 -20.61
CA ARG A 18 8.66 7.70 -19.40
C ARG A 18 7.18 7.60 -19.73
N ASP A 19 6.70 8.43 -20.65
CA ASP A 19 5.29 8.41 -21.08
C ASP A 19 4.95 7.08 -21.78
N LYS A 20 5.79 6.60 -22.69
CA LYS A 20 5.65 5.28 -23.34
C LYS A 20 5.59 4.14 -22.32
N ASN A 21 6.51 4.13 -21.34
CA ASN A 21 6.52 3.09 -20.30
C ASN A 21 5.28 3.12 -19.42
N ARG A 22 4.73 4.30 -19.11
CA ARG A 22 3.51 4.47 -18.32
C ARG A 22 2.25 4.01 -19.07
N ARG A 23 2.23 4.12 -20.41
CA ARG A 23 1.14 3.60 -21.25
C ARG A 23 1.18 2.08 -21.41
N LEU A 24 2.39 1.52 -21.59
CA LEU A 24 2.57 0.07 -21.75
C LEU A 24 2.39 -0.70 -20.45
N ASN A 25 2.73 -0.09 -19.30
CA ASN A 25 2.57 -0.68 -17.98
C ASN A 25 1.74 0.25 -17.09
N PRO A 26 0.41 0.30 -17.29
CA PRO A 26 -0.46 1.02 -16.36
C PRO A 26 -0.27 0.45 -14.97
N LYS A 27 -0.02 1.32 -13.98
CA LYS A 27 0.05 0.89 -12.59
C LYS A 27 -1.28 0.23 -12.24
N GLU A 28 -1.21 -0.96 -11.66
CA GLU A 28 -2.40 -1.65 -11.15
C GLU A 28 -3.17 -0.71 -10.22
N ALA A 29 -4.50 -0.74 -10.34
CA ALA A 29 -5.33 0.05 -9.46
C ALA A 29 -5.03 -0.37 -8.01
N PRO A 30 -4.78 0.58 -7.09
CA PRO A 30 -4.68 0.25 -5.68
C PRO A 30 -5.85 -0.63 -5.26
N ASN A 31 -5.52 -1.81 -4.74
CA ASN A 31 -6.49 -2.86 -4.46
C ASN A 31 -7.22 -2.52 -3.15
N TYR A 32 -8.17 -1.58 -3.22
CA TYR A 32 -8.97 -1.11 -2.07
C TYR A 32 -9.94 -2.18 -1.52
N ALA A 33 -10.01 -3.35 -2.15
CA ALA A 33 -10.98 -4.40 -1.86
C ALA A 33 -10.45 -5.52 -0.94
N LYS A 34 -9.27 -5.36 -0.33
CA LYS A 34 -8.90 -6.21 0.82
C LYS A 34 -9.63 -5.70 2.07
N LEU A 35 -10.95 -5.91 2.10
CA LEU A 35 -11.68 -6.04 3.35
C LEU A 35 -11.05 -7.24 4.07
N THR A 36 -10.06 -6.98 4.92
CA THR A 36 -9.48 -7.99 5.81
C THR A 36 -10.58 -8.45 6.75
N THR A 37 -11.28 -9.52 6.39
CA THR A 37 -12.19 -10.27 7.29
C THR A 37 -11.37 -11.09 8.29
N GLU A 38 -10.26 -10.55 8.77
CA GLU A 38 -9.42 -11.21 9.75
C GLU A 38 -10.18 -11.21 11.09
N GLU A 39 -10.64 -12.38 11.50
CA GLU A 39 -11.26 -12.59 12.81
C GLU A 39 -10.15 -12.75 13.86
N PHE A 40 -10.13 -11.86 14.85
CA PHE A 40 -9.24 -11.93 15.99
C PHE A 40 -9.91 -12.74 17.10
N ILE A 41 -9.24 -13.80 17.56
CA ILE A 41 -9.75 -14.71 18.59
C ILE A 41 -8.92 -14.54 19.87
N CYS A 42 -9.59 -14.28 20.99
CA CYS A 42 -8.92 -14.18 22.28
C CYS A 42 -8.49 -15.57 22.79
N LYS A 43 -7.18 -15.80 22.96
CA LYS A 43 -6.61 -17.05 23.52
C LYS A 43 -7.17 -17.49 24.87
N HIS A 44 -7.74 -16.59 25.68
CA HIS A 44 -8.16 -16.90 27.05
C HIS A 44 -9.63 -17.29 27.20
N CYS A 45 -10.52 -16.73 26.37
CA CYS A 45 -11.97 -16.94 26.48
C CYS A 45 -12.62 -17.28 25.13
N ASN A 46 -11.82 -17.45 24.08
CA ASN A 46 -12.27 -17.73 22.70
C ASN A 46 -13.25 -16.67 22.14
N PHE A 47 -13.25 -15.46 22.69
CA PHE A 47 -14.03 -14.35 22.15
C PHE A 47 -13.54 -13.98 20.75
N LYS A 48 -14.48 -13.87 19.80
CA LYS A 48 -14.20 -13.54 18.39
C LYS A 48 -14.57 -12.10 18.11
N ALA A 49 -13.65 -11.34 17.51
CA ALA A 49 -13.88 -9.96 17.10
C ALA A 49 -13.43 -9.77 15.66
N ARG A 50 -14.12 -8.89 14.93
CA ARG A 50 -13.72 -8.43 13.59
C ARG A 50 -12.72 -7.26 13.63
N TYR A 51 -12.21 -6.94 14.81
CA TYR A 51 -11.26 -5.87 15.05
C TYR A 51 -10.16 -6.35 15.98
N LYS A 52 -8.95 -5.80 15.82
CA LYS A 52 -7.83 -6.10 16.71
C LYS A 52 -8.07 -5.44 18.07
N PHE A 53 -7.87 -6.20 19.14
CA PHE A 53 -8.01 -5.71 20.52
C PHE A 53 -6.73 -6.00 21.31
N VAL A 54 -6.29 -5.03 22.12
CA VAL A 54 -5.14 -5.19 23.02
C VAL A 54 -5.55 -5.94 24.29
N ARG A 55 -6.73 -5.62 24.81
CA ARG A 55 -7.40 -6.33 25.90
C ARG A 55 -8.72 -6.90 25.40
N CYS A 56 -9.01 -8.15 25.78
CA CYS A 56 -10.26 -8.77 25.39
C CYS A 56 -11.44 -8.07 26.09
N PRO A 57 -12.51 -7.67 25.38
CA PRO A 57 -13.67 -7.03 26.01
C PRO A 57 -14.49 -7.98 26.88
N ASN A 58 -14.31 -9.30 26.73
CA ASN A 58 -15.06 -10.30 27.50
C ASN A 58 -14.35 -10.72 28.80
N CYS A 59 -13.02 -10.85 28.79
CA CYS A 59 -12.26 -11.33 29.95
C CYS A 59 -11.16 -10.38 30.43
N GLU A 60 -11.04 -9.19 29.82
CA GLU A 60 -10.10 -8.11 30.13
C GLU A 60 -8.59 -8.46 30.06
N LYS A 61 -8.26 -9.73 29.78
CA LYS A 61 -6.88 -10.18 29.61
C LYS A 61 -6.23 -9.59 28.36
N SER A 62 -4.95 -9.28 28.45
CA SER A 62 -4.11 -8.84 27.35
C SER A 62 -3.87 -9.97 26.33
N GLN A 63 -3.80 -9.61 25.05
CA GLN A 63 -3.26 -10.48 24.01
C GLN A 63 -1.73 -10.40 24.05
N GLU A 64 -1.09 -11.26 24.84
CA GLU A 64 0.37 -11.52 24.79
C GLU A 64 0.70 -12.69 23.86
#